data_AF-A0A2E1HCW5-F1
#
_entry.id   AF-A0A2E1HCW5-F1
#
_cell.length_a   1.000
_cell.length_b   1.000
_cell.length_c   1.000
_cell.angle_alpha   90.00
_cell.angle_beta   90.00
_cell.angle_gamma   90.00
#
_symmetry.space_group_name_H-M   'P 1'
#
loop_
_entity.id
_entity.type
_entity.pdbx_description
1 polymer ?
#
loop_
_entity_poly.entity_id
_entity_poly.type
_entity_poly.pdbx_seq_one_letter_code
_entity_poly.pdbx_strand_id
1 'polypeptide(L)' 'MNSVAPTAVAFGWYWVLWVGFPMLVFSSMGNWRYAYQAHRKYDGGLRRNASDILDERYASGEIDREQYHLLKGDIAA' A
#
# COMPACT_ATOMS: atom_id res chain seq x y z
N MET A 1 -43.10 13.31 -33.65
CA MET A 1 -42.54 12.14 -32.92
C MET A 1 -41.18 11.85 -33.51
N ASN A 2 -40.11 12.30 -32.85
CA ASN A 2 -38.76 12.16 -33.38
C ASN A 2 -38.22 10.80 -32.96
N SER A 3 -38.35 9.80 -33.83
CA SER A 3 -37.72 8.49 -33.64
C SER A 3 -36.22 8.64 -33.89
N VAL A 4 -35.48 9.01 -32.84
CA VAL A 4 -34.01 8.90 -32.84
C VAL A 4 -33.69 7.43 -32.99
N ALA A 5 -33.05 7.06 -34.10
CA ALA A 5 -32.71 5.67 -34.40
C ALA A 5 -31.92 5.08 -33.20
N PRO A 6 -32.37 3.95 -32.61
CA PRO A 6 -31.81 3.41 -31.37
C PRO A 6 -30.31 3.08 -31.47
N THR A 7 -29.82 2.88 -32.70
CA THR A 7 -28.40 2.64 -33.02
C THR A 7 -27.53 3.88 -32.86
N ALA A 8 -28.03 5.08 -33.10
CA ALA A 8 -27.27 6.32 -32.95
C ALA A 8 -26.99 6.63 -31.47
N VAL A 9 -27.96 6.35 -30.60
CA VAL A 9 -27.82 6.51 -29.15
C VAL A 9 -26.83 5.47 -28.60
N ALA A 10 -26.95 4.20 -29.02
CA ALA A 10 -26.03 3.14 -28.63
C ALA A 10 -24.58 3.44 -29.07
N PHE A 11 -24.39 3.99 -30.28
CA PHE A 11 -23.07 4.37 -30.78
C PHE A 11 -22.44 5.52 -29.98
N GLY A 12 -23.23 6.52 -29.58
CA GLY A 12 -22.76 7.60 -28.71
C GLY A 12 -22.32 7.09 -27.34
N TRP A 13 -23.09 6.19 -26.73
CA TRP A 13 -22.74 5.57 -25.44
C TRP A 13 -21.50 4.68 -25.53
N TYR A 14 -21.31 3.97 -26.66
CA TYR A 14 -20.10 3.21 -26.91
C TYR A 14 -18.85 4.09 -26.86
N TRP A 15 -18.86 5.26 -27.51
CA TRP A 15 -17.75 6.21 -27.47
C TRP A 15 -17.47 6.77 -26.07
N VAL A 16 -18.53 7.11 -25.32
CA VAL A 16 -18.38 7.60 -23.94
C VAL A 16 -17.77 6.53 -23.04
N LEU A 17 -18.22 5.28 -23.15
CA LEU A 17 -17.65 4.17 -22.39
C LEU A 17 -16.23 3.85 -22.86
N TRP A 18 -15.95 3.94 -24.16
CA TRP A 18 -14.63 3.61 -24.67
C TRP A 18 -13.57 4.65 -24.28
N VAL A 19 -13.91 5.93 -24.17
CA VAL A 19 -12.95 6.96 -23.70
C VAL A 19 -12.99 7.12 -22.18
N GLY A 20 -14.19 7.14 -21.60
CA GLY A 20 -14.39 7.40 -20.17
C GLY A 20 -13.96 6.26 -19.27
N PHE A 21 -14.20 5.01 -19.65
CA PHE A 21 -13.82 3.84 -18.84
C PHE A 21 -12.31 3.72 -18.63
N PRO A 22 -11.45 3.71 -19.68
CA PRO A 22 -10.01 3.65 -19.46
C PRO A 22 -9.49 4.87 -18.70
N MET A 23 -10.03 6.08 -18.94
CA MET A 23 -9.67 7.27 -18.18
C MET A 23 -9.94 7.11 -16.68
N LEU A 24 -11.10 6.54 -16.30
CA LEU A 24 -11.42 6.23 -14.90
C LEU A 24 -10.46 5.19 -14.31
N VAL A 25 -10.17 4.11 -15.06
CA VAL A 25 -9.28 3.04 -14.59
C VAL A 25 -7.85 3.57 -14.38
N PHE A 26 -7.31 4.35 -15.31
CA PHE A 26 -5.98 4.96 -15.17
C PHE A 26 -5.92 5.96 -14.00
N SER A 27 -6.96 6.77 -13.82
CA SER A 27 -7.05 7.69 -12.67
C SER A 27 -7.11 6.94 -11.33
N SER A 28 -7.87 5.85 -11.28
CA SER A 28 -7.98 4.99 -10.09
C SER A 28 -6.68 4.23 -9.78
N MET A 29 -5.99 3.68 -10.79
CA MET A 29 -4.70 3.01 -10.61
C MET A 29 -3.62 3.96 -10.07
N GLY A 30 -3.63 5.23 -10.49
CA GLY A 30 -2.74 6.26 -9.95
C GLY A 30 -2.93 6.46 -8.45
N ASN A 31 -4.18 6.63 -8.00
CA ASN A 31 -4.49 6.80 -6.57
C ASN A 31 -4.28 5.53 -5.74
N TRP A 32 -4.53 4.35 -6.31
CA TRP A 32 -4.32 3.08 -5.62
C TRP A 32 -2.84 2.88 -5.26
N ARG A 33 -1.91 3.24 -6.14
CA ARG A 33 -0.47 3.09 -5.86
C ARG A 33 -0.01 3.96 -4.68
N TYR A 34 -0.55 5.17 -4.55
CA TYR A 34 -0.29 6.03 -3.38
C TYR A 34 -0.91 5.47 -2.11
N ALA A 35 -2.17 4.99 -2.16
CA ALA A 35 -2.83 4.39 -1.01
C ALA A 35 -2.13 3.08 -0.58
N TYR A 36 -1.76 2.19 -1.49
CA TYR A 36 -1.05 0.95 -1.14
C TYR A 36 0.32 1.22 -0.54
N GLN A 37 1.06 2.20 -1.06
CA GLN A 37 2.37 2.55 -0.51
C GLN A 37 2.26 3.30 0.83
N ALA A 38 1.25 4.14 1.01
CA ALA A 38 0.96 4.81 2.28
C ALA A 38 0.48 3.83 3.35
N HIS A 39 -0.38 2.87 2.98
CA HIS A 39 -0.81 1.81 3.89
C HIS A 39 0.35 0.88 4.23
N ARG A 40 1.27 0.57 3.31
CA ARG A 40 2.50 -0.17 3.65
C ARG A 40 3.44 0.62 4.56
N LYS A 41 3.43 1.95 4.50
CA LYS A 41 4.16 2.82 5.43
C LYS A 41 3.44 3.05 6.76
N TYR A 42 2.15 2.79 6.87
CA TYR A 42 1.41 2.86 8.13
C TYR A 42 1.30 1.48 8.82
N ASP A 43 1.21 0.38 8.07
CA ASP A 43 1.35 -1.00 8.60
C ASP A 43 2.82 -1.39 8.82
N GLY A 44 3.73 -0.82 8.02
CA GLY A 44 5.19 -0.94 8.20
C GLY A 44 5.81 0.27 8.91
N GLY A 45 4.99 1.20 9.38
CA GLY A 45 5.40 2.40 10.08
C GLY A 45 5.60 2.10 11.55
N LEU A 46 6.85 1.98 11.94
CA LEU A 46 7.30 2.02 13.34
C LEU A 46 7.06 0.76 14.17
N ARG A 47 6.95 -0.41 13.57
CA ARG A 47 7.46 -1.59 14.28
C ARG A 47 8.98 -1.59 14.12
N ARG A 48 9.66 -0.67 14.83
CA ARG A 48 11.03 -0.94 15.27
C ARG A 48 10.92 -2.30 15.93
N ASN A 49 11.33 -3.34 15.23
CA ASN A 49 11.23 -4.69 15.79
C ASN A 49 12.02 -4.67 17.09
N ALA A 50 11.53 -5.38 18.10
CA ALA A 50 12.23 -5.44 19.38
C ALA A 50 13.72 -5.81 19.19
N SER A 51 14.02 -6.57 18.13
CA SER A 51 15.39 -6.87 17.66
C SER A 51 16.20 -5.64 17.25
N ASP A 52 15.66 -4.68 16.48
CA ASP A 52 16.40 -3.48 16.06
C ASP A 52 16.74 -2.60 17.27
N ILE A 53 15.82 -2.49 18.22
CA ILE A 53 16.05 -1.75 19.47
C ILE A 53 17.10 -2.47 20.34
N LEU A 54 17.12 -3.80 20.32
CA LEU A 54 18.08 -4.60 21.06
C LEU A 54 19.49 -4.49 20.45
N ASP A 55 19.60 -4.53 19.12
CA ASP A 55 20.85 -4.36 18.39
C ASP A 55 21.45 -2.96 18.62
N GLU A 56 20.63 -1.91 18.59
CA GLU A 56 21.05 -0.54 18.89
C GLU A 56 21.62 -0.42 20.32
N ARG A 57 20.96 -1.04 21.31
CA ARG A 57 21.43 -1.01 22.70
C ARG A 57 22.69 -1.83 22.94
N TYR A 58 22.86 -2.93 22.21
CA TYR A 58 24.10 -3.69 22.26
C TYR A 58 25.25 -2.89 21.63
N ALA A 59 24.99 -2.25 20.49
CA ALA A 59 25.98 -1.41 19.81
C ALA A 59 26.36 -0.16 20.63
N SER A 60 25.42 0.41 21.39
CA SER A 60 25.69 1.51 22.32
C SER A 60 26.40 1.07 23.61
N GLY A 61 26.52 -0.25 23.85
CA GLY A 61 27.11 -0.81 25.06
C GLY A 61 26.23 -0.69 26.31
N GLU A 62 24.94 -0.38 26.14
CA GLU A 62 23.97 -0.23 27.23
C GLU A 62 23.53 -1.58 27.82
N ILE A 63 23.72 -2.67 27.06
CA ILE A 63 23.46 -4.06 27.47
C ILE A 63 24.68 -4.94 27.21
N ASP A 64 24.90 -5.91 28.11
CA ASP A 64 25.96 -6.89 27.95
C ASP A 64 25.59 -8.01 26.97
N ARG A 65 26.58 -8.70 26.42
CA ARG A 65 26.40 -9.80 25.47
C ARG A 65 25.49 -10.90 26.01
N GLU A 66 25.60 -11.24 27.29
CA GLU A 66 24.75 -12.28 27.90
C GLU A 66 23.27 -11.86 27.92
N GLN A 67 23.01 -10.60 28.29
CA GLN A 67 21.67 -10.01 28.29
C GLN A 67 21.07 -9.93 26.89
N TYR A 68 21.90 -9.57 25.90
CA TYR A 68 21.50 -9.54 24.50
C TYR A 68 21.03 -10.91 24.01
N HIS A 69 21.76 -11.99 24.32
CA HIS A 69 21.38 -13.34 23.88
C HIS A 69 20.09 -13.86 24.53
N LEU A 70 19.87 -13.55 25.82
CA LEU A 70 18.63 -13.89 26.52
C LEU A 70 17.41 -13.19 25.91
N LEU A 71 17.49 -11.86 25.76
CA LEU A 71 16.41 -11.05 25.19
C LEU A 71 16.12 -11.41 23.73
N LYS A 72 17.16 -11.74 22.95
CA LYS A 72 17.01 -12.18 21.56
C LYS A 72 16.31 -13.54 21.46
N GLY A 73 16.54 -14.43 22.42
CA GLY A 73 15.86 -15.72 22.53
C GLY A 73 14.37 -15.56 22.83
N ASP A 74 14.02 -14.69 23.78
CA ASP A 74 12.63 -14.40 24.15
C ASP A 74 11.82 -13.76 23.01
N ILE A 75 12.46 -12.96 22.15
CA ILE A 75 11.80 -12.32 20.98
C ILE A 75 11.55 -13.32 19.84
N ALA A 76 12.34 -14.39 19.76
CA ALA A 76 12.28 -15.39 18.69
C ALA A 76 11.37 -16.60 19.03
N ALA A 77 10.91 -16.71 20.27
CA ALA A 77 10.00 -17.75 20.76
C ALA A 77 8.53 -17.38 20.54
#